data_AF-A0A7X4C269-F1
#
_entry.id   AF-A0A7X4C269-F1
#
_cell.length_a   1.000
_cell.length_b   1.000
_cell.length_c   1.000
_cell.angle_alpha   90.00
_cell.angle_beta   90.00
_cell.angle_gamma   90.00
#
_symmetry.space_group_name_H-M   'P 1'
#
loop_
_entity.id
_entity.type
_entity.pdbx_description
1 polymer ?
#
loop_
_entity_poly.entity_id
_entity_poly.type
_entity_poly.pdbx_seq_one_letter_code
_entity_poly.pdbx_strand_id
1 'polypeptide(L)'
;MVAAMLLAAVTLLYAGYNLLIKLSGAHVPASATTTVLATVCLQVAALSTSALFLGFLAAQGGHVFSLAPRAYVWAVLAGLCIGAAEIGYFYLFGGIGLDRPMRAGVAIPVIVAGTVVLATVASAVVFGEAFGWRQLAGAVLVAGGIVLIFLEPGALR
;
A
#
# COMPACT_ATOMS: atom_id res chain seq x y z
N MET A 1 7.33 -1.40 23.67
CA MET A 1 8.51 -1.82 22.87
C MET A 1 8.11 -2.69 21.68
N VAL A 2 7.37 -3.80 21.89
CA VAL A 2 6.91 -4.70 20.82
C VAL A 2 6.09 -3.98 19.73
N ALA A 3 5.13 -3.13 20.11
CA ALA A 3 4.30 -2.40 19.14
C ALA A 3 5.13 -1.48 18.22
N ALA A 4 6.15 -0.80 18.75
CA ALA A 4 7.03 0.06 17.96
C ALA A 4 7.88 -0.76 16.97
N MET A 5 8.35 -1.94 17.38
CA MET A 5 9.06 -2.86 16.49
C MET A 5 8.17 -3.39 15.37
N LEU A 6 6.91 -3.73 15.69
CA LEU A 6 5.94 -4.16 14.68
C LEU A 6 5.61 -3.04 13.69
N LEU A 7 5.41 -1.81 14.18
CA LEU A 7 5.20 -0.64 13.33
C LEU A 7 6.38 -0.41 12.38
N ALA A 8 7.62 -0.50 12.89
CA ALA A 8 8.82 -0.36 12.09
C ALA A 8 8.94 -1.47 11.03
N ALA A 9 8.68 -2.73 11.41
CA ALA A 9 8.73 -3.87 10.51
C ALA A 9 7.69 -3.77 9.38
N VAL A 10 6.44 -3.43 9.72
CA VAL A 10 5.36 -3.25 8.73
C VAL A 10 5.68 -2.08 7.80
N THR A 11 6.20 -0.97 8.33
CA THR A 11 6.63 0.17 7.51
C THR A 11 7.73 -0.22 6.54
N LEU A 12 8.74 -0.97 7.00
CA LEU A 12 9.84 -1.45 6.17
C LEU A 12 9.34 -2.38 5.05
N LEU A 13 8.48 -3.36 5.40
CA LEU A 13 7.90 -4.28 4.42
C LEU A 13 7.04 -3.55 3.39
N TYR A 14 6.24 -2.58 3.82
CA TYR A 14 5.39 -1.78 2.94
C TYR A 14 6.21 -0.86 2.03
N ALA A 15 7.29 -0.25 2.54
CA ALA A 15 8.23 0.52 1.73
C ALA A 15 8.92 -0.39 0.69
N GLY A 16 9.40 -1.56 1.11
CA GLY A 16 9.98 -2.57 0.22
C GLY A 16 9.04 -2.99 -0.89
N TYR A 17 7.77 -3.27 -0.54
CA TYR A 17 6.70 -3.55 -1.49
C TYR A 17 6.57 -2.46 -2.57
N ASN A 18 6.44 -1.18 -2.16
CA ASN A 18 6.27 -0.07 -3.11
C ASN A 18 7.49 0.08 -4.04
N LEU A 19 8.71 -0.10 -3.52
CA LEU A 19 9.94 -0.04 -4.30
C LEU A 19 10.06 -1.22 -5.28
N LEU A 20 9.72 -2.44 -4.85
CA LEU A 20 9.76 -3.64 -5.69
C LEU A 20 8.74 -3.57 -6.83
N ILE A 21 7.53 -3.04 -6.59
CA ILE A 21 6.57 -2.80 -7.67
C ILE A 21 7.16 -1.81 -8.70
N LYS A 22 7.80 -0.72 -8.26
CA LYS A 22 8.46 0.20 -9.19
C LYS A 22 9.52 -0.49 -10.03
N LEU A 23 10.37 -1.30 -9.39
CA LEU A 23 11.41 -2.05 -10.08
C LEU A 23 10.81 -3.04 -11.09
N SER A 24 9.74 -3.73 -10.71
CA SER A 24 9.01 -4.62 -11.62
C SER A 24 8.40 -3.85 -12.80
N GLY A 25 7.78 -2.70 -12.54
CA GLY A 25 7.22 -1.80 -13.56
C GLY A 25 8.26 -1.29 -14.57
N ALA A 26 9.50 -1.08 -14.14
CA ALA A 26 10.60 -0.66 -15.02
C ALA A 26 11.01 -1.72 -16.05
N HIS A 27 10.61 -2.98 -15.86
CA HIS A 27 10.89 -4.10 -16.77
C HIS A 27 9.68 -4.45 -17.66
N VAL A 28 8.61 -3.65 -17.62
CA VAL A 28 7.47 -3.83 -18.52
C VAL A 28 7.92 -3.52 -19.96
N PRO A 29 7.80 -4.47 -20.90
CA PRO A 29 8.24 -4.25 -22.28
C PRO A 29 7.33 -3.25 -22.98
N ALA A 30 7.87 -2.50 -23.94
CA ALA A 30 7.12 -1.49 -24.70
C ALA A 30 5.94 -2.07 -25.51
N SER A 31 5.94 -3.38 -25.79
CA SER A 31 4.85 -4.09 -26.44
C SER A 31 3.70 -4.48 -25.50
N ALA A 32 3.88 -4.33 -24.18
CA ALA A 32 2.85 -4.68 -23.21
C ALA A 32 1.66 -3.71 -23.29
N THR A 33 0.46 -4.26 -23.41
CA THR A 33 -0.79 -3.50 -23.40
C THR A 33 -1.46 -3.48 -22.02
N THR A 34 -0.97 -4.29 -21.08
CA THR A 34 -1.48 -4.40 -19.72
C THR A 34 -0.40 -4.94 -18.78
N THR A 35 -0.46 -4.55 -17.50
CA THR A 35 0.41 -5.06 -16.43
C THR A 35 -0.30 -6.03 -15.49
N VAL A 36 -1.55 -6.41 -15.77
CA VAL A 36 -2.37 -7.23 -14.87
C VAL A 36 -1.70 -8.56 -14.50
N LEU A 37 -0.92 -9.15 -15.40
CA LEU A 37 -0.18 -10.39 -15.09
C LEU A 37 0.85 -10.21 -13.97
N ALA A 38 1.51 -9.05 -13.89
CA ALA A 38 2.41 -8.73 -12.79
C ALA A 38 1.65 -8.62 -11.46
N THR A 39 0.44 -8.05 -11.49
CA THR A 39 -0.45 -8.01 -10.32
C THR A 39 -0.88 -9.41 -9.89
N VAL A 40 -1.25 -10.29 -10.83
CA VAL A 40 -1.59 -11.68 -10.51
C VAL A 40 -0.40 -12.41 -9.87
N CYS A 41 0.82 -12.23 -10.41
CA CYS A 41 2.04 -12.79 -9.83
C CYS A 41 2.26 -12.31 -8.38
N LEU A 42 2.08 -11.01 -8.14
CA LEU A 42 2.17 -10.43 -6.80
C LEU A 42 1.14 -11.07 -5.85
N GLN A 43 -0.12 -11.20 -6.27
CA GLN A 43 -1.17 -11.76 -5.43
C GLN A 43 -0.97 -13.24 -5.12
N VAL A 44 -0.43 -14.02 -6.07
CA VAL A 44 -0.02 -15.41 -5.83
C VAL A 44 1.10 -15.44 -4.79
N ALA A 45 2.11 -14.58 -4.90
CA ALA A 45 3.19 -14.51 -3.91
C ALA A 45 2.66 -14.14 -2.52
N ALA A 46 1.78 -13.15 -2.40
CA ALA A 46 1.16 -12.73 -1.14
C ALA A 46 0.30 -13.85 -0.51
N LEU A 47 -0.48 -14.55 -1.33
CA LEU A 47 -1.24 -15.73 -0.91
C LEU A 47 -0.31 -16.83 -0.40
N SER A 48 0.77 -17.14 -1.13
CA SER A 48 1.75 -18.14 -0.72
C SER A 48 2.41 -17.78 0.61
N THR A 49 2.82 -16.52 0.81
CA THR A 49 3.39 -16.07 2.10
C THR A 49 2.39 -16.29 3.25
N SER A 50 1.13 -15.92 3.05
CA SER A 50 0.08 -16.07 4.07
C SER A 50 -0.24 -17.54 4.34
N ALA A 51 -0.29 -18.37 3.30
CA ALA A 51 -0.55 -19.80 3.42
C ALA A 51 0.59 -20.54 4.15
N LEU A 52 1.85 -20.17 3.89
CA LEU A 52 3.00 -20.72 4.60
C LEU A 52 2.96 -20.36 6.10
N PHE A 53 2.63 -19.11 6.43
CA PHE A 53 2.45 -18.69 7.83
C PHE A 53 1.30 -19.43 8.50
N LEU A 54 0.17 -19.59 7.80
CA LEU A 54 -0.96 -20.37 8.32
C LEU A 54 -0.56 -21.83 8.57
N GLY A 55 0.14 -22.47 7.62
CA GLY A 55 0.63 -23.83 7.77
C GLY A 55 1.60 -23.99 8.94
N PHE A 56 2.51 -23.03 9.12
CA PHE A 56 3.42 -22.99 10.26
C PHE A 56 2.67 -22.90 11.60
N LEU A 57 1.71 -21.98 11.73
CA LEU A 57 0.91 -21.84 12.95
C LEU A 57 0.01 -23.05 13.20
N ALA A 58 -0.56 -23.64 12.14
CA ALA A 58 -1.35 -24.86 12.25
C ALA A 58 -0.50 -26.04 12.75
N ALA A 59 0.76 -26.13 12.31
CA ALA A 59 1.70 -27.17 12.77
C ALA A 59 2.17 -26.96 14.23
N GLN A 60 2.24 -25.71 14.71
CA GLN A 60 2.55 -25.43 16.12
C GLN A 60 1.41 -25.83 17.08
N GLY A 61 0.17 -25.86 16.59
CA GLY A 61 -1.01 -26.14 17.41
C GLY A 61 -1.36 -25.01 18.39
N GLY A 62 -2.46 -25.14 19.13
CA GLY A 62 -2.85 -24.18 20.18
C GLY A 62 -3.39 -22.83 19.71
N HIS A 63 -3.48 -22.59 18.40
CA HIS A 63 -4.03 -21.37 17.81
C HIS A 63 -5.50 -21.53 17.41
N VAL A 64 -6.31 -20.49 17.64
CA VAL A 64 -7.71 -20.43 17.21
C VAL A 64 -7.81 -19.59 15.94
N PHE A 65 -8.23 -20.22 14.85
CA PHE A 65 -8.36 -19.55 13.53
C PHE A 65 -9.76 -19.00 13.26
N SER A 66 -10.68 -19.13 14.22
CA SER A 66 -12.06 -18.66 14.09
C SER A 66 -12.15 -17.17 14.39
N LEU A 67 -12.52 -16.37 13.39
CA LEU A 67 -12.84 -14.95 13.53
C LEU A 67 -14.35 -14.73 13.36
N ALA A 68 -14.84 -13.58 13.83
CA ALA A 68 -16.23 -13.19 13.59
C ALA A 68 -16.48 -13.05 12.07
N PRO A 69 -17.66 -13.47 11.54
CA PRO A 69 -17.96 -13.40 10.10
C PRO A 69 -17.73 -12.02 9.48
N ARG A 70 -18.02 -10.95 10.23
CA ARG A 70 -17.79 -9.56 9.79
C ARG A 70 -16.32 -9.24 9.52
N ALA A 71 -15.39 -9.86 10.25
CA ALA A 71 -13.96 -9.67 10.02
C ALA A 71 -13.54 -10.15 8.63
N TYR A 72 -14.08 -11.29 8.18
CA TYR A 72 -13.83 -11.80 6.83
C TYR A 72 -14.41 -10.89 5.75
N VAL A 73 -15.60 -10.32 5.96
CA VAL A 73 -16.21 -9.36 5.01
C VAL A 73 -15.31 -8.14 4.81
N TRP A 74 -14.85 -7.52 5.90
CA TRP A 74 -13.96 -6.37 5.82
C TRP A 74 -12.60 -6.74 5.22
N ALA A 75 -12.07 -7.94 5.52
CA ALA A 75 -10.83 -8.43 4.90
C ALA A 75 -10.97 -8.61 3.38
N VAL A 76 -12.10 -9.12 2.89
CA VAL A 76 -12.38 -9.24 1.46
C VAL A 76 -12.46 -7.86 0.80
N LEU A 77 -13.18 -6.91 1.41
CA LEU A 77 -13.27 -5.54 0.90
C LEU A 77 -11.89 -4.86 0.86
N ALA A 78 -11.07 -5.04 1.89
CA ALA A 78 -9.69 -4.55 1.91
C ALA A 78 -8.85 -5.19 0.78
N GLY A 79 -9.00 -6.50 0.55
CA GLY A 79 -8.34 -7.22 -0.53
C GLY A 79 -8.72 -6.69 -1.92
N LEU A 80 -10.00 -6.36 -2.14
CA LEU A 80 -10.46 -5.73 -3.38
C LEU A 80 -9.81 -4.36 -3.60
N CYS A 81 -9.73 -3.53 -2.54
CA CYS A 81 -9.08 -2.23 -2.61
C CYS A 81 -7.57 -2.35 -2.94
N ILE A 82 -6.85 -3.25 -2.27
CA ILE A 82 -5.42 -3.48 -2.54
C ILE A 82 -5.21 -4.02 -3.95
N GLY A 83 -6.01 -4.99 -4.40
CA GLY A 83 -5.91 -5.52 -5.76
C GLY A 83 -6.12 -4.44 -6.83
N ALA A 84 -7.12 -3.57 -6.66
CA ALA A 84 -7.33 -2.44 -7.55
C ALA A 84 -6.17 -1.43 -7.51
N ALA A 85 -5.67 -1.12 -6.31
CA ALA A 85 -4.54 -0.22 -6.13
C ALA A 85 -3.26 -0.75 -6.78
N GLU A 86 -3.00 -2.05 -6.72
CA GLU A 86 -1.86 -2.70 -7.35
C GLU A 86 -1.91 -2.65 -8.87
N ILE A 87 -3.08 -2.86 -9.47
CA ILE A 87 -3.27 -2.65 -10.90
C ILE A 87 -2.89 -1.20 -11.24
N GLY A 88 -3.43 -0.23 -10.51
CA GLY A 88 -3.10 1.19 -10.70
C GLY A 88 -1.60 1.48 -10.56
N TYR A 89 -0.95 0.94 -9.53
CA TYR A 89 0.49 1.09 -9.30
C TYR A 89 1.33 0.56 -10.45
N PHE A 90 1.00 -0.63 -10.96
CA PHE A 90 1.71 -1.21 -12.09
C PHE A 90 1.47 -0.44 -13.39
N TYR A 91 0.26 0.12 -13.61
CA TYR A 91 0.01 1.00 -14.75
C TYR A 91 0.82 2.30 -14.64
N LEU A 92 0.85 2.93 -13.46
CA LEU A 92 1.65 4.13 -13.19
C LEU A 92 3.14 3.90 -13.44
N PHE A 93 3.68 2.76 -12.98
CA PHE A 93 5.11 2.47 -13.10
C PHE A 93 5.53 1.78 -14.38
N GLY A 94 4.63 1.08 -15.06
CA GLY A 94 4.83 0.50 -16.38
C GLY A 94 4.59 1.49 -17.52
N GLY A 95 3.94 2.63 -17.25
CA GLY A 95 3.65 3.66 -18.25
C GLY A 95 2.54 3.27 -19.23
N ILE A 96 1.76 2.23 -18.95
CA ILE A 96 0.68 1.77 -19.82
C ILE A 96 -0.48 2.76 -19.72
N GLY A 97 -0.87 3.37 -20.84
CA GLY A 97 -1.91 4.40 -20.88
C GLY A 97 -1.44 5.79 -20.41
N LEU A 98 -0.12 5.97 -20.24
CA LEU A 98 0.52 7.25 -19.89
C LEU A 98 1.57 7.59 -20.95
N ASP A 99 1.91 8.88 -21.08
CA ASP A 99 2.99 9.31 -21.99
C ASP A 99 4.35 8.73 -21.59
N ARG A 100 4.54 8.44 -20.28
CA ARG A 100 5.76 7.87 -19.71
C ARG A 100 5.47 7.22 -18.34
N PRO A 101 6.32 6.26 -17.92
CA PRO A 101 6.32 5.74 -16.56
C PRO A 101 6.51 6.83 -15.50
N MET A 102 5.68 6.81 -14.46
CA MET A 102 5.76 7.80 -13.38
C MET A 102 6.99 7.56 -12.49
N ARG A 103 7.61 8.66 -12.03
CA ARG A 103 8.79 8.60 -11.14
C ARG A 103 8.37 8.14 -9.75
N ALA A 104 9.16 7.23 -9.18
CA ALA A 104 8.91 6.67 -7.84
C ALA A 104 8.91 7.74 -6.75
N GLY A 105 9.80 8.73 -6.87
CA GLY A 105 9.91 9.86 -5.94
C GLY A 105 8.71 10.80 -5.92
N VAL A 106 7.74 10.63 -6.83
CA VAL A 106 6.48 11.39 -6.84
C VAL A 106 5.32 10.47 -6.50
N ALA A 107 5.18 9.36 -7.23
CA ALA A 107 4.02 8.49 -7.08
C ALA A 107 3.95 7.86 -5.68
N ILE A 108 5.08 7.35 -5.14
CA ILE A 108 5.08 6.69 -3.83
C ILE A 108 4.76 7.68 -2.72
N PRO A 109 5.43 8.85 -2.59
CA PRO A 109 5.07 9.81 -1.56
C PRO A 109 3.62 10.30 -1.68
N VAL A 110 3.13 10.60 -2.89
CA VAL A 110 1.75 11.07 -3.09
C VAL A 110 0.74 10.03 -2.63
N ILE A 111 0.91 8.75 -3.02
CA ILE A 111 -0.03 7.69 -2.66
C ILE A 111 0.09 7.35 -1.17
N VAL A 112 1.29 7.08 -0.67
CA VAL A 112 1.52 6.62 0.71
C VAL A 112 1.23 7.71 1.74
N ALA A 113 1.66 8.95 1.50
CA ALA A 113 1.33 10.02 2.43
C ALA A 113 -0.12 10.50 2.24
N GLY A 114 -0.68 10.40 1.03
CA GLY A 114 -2.10 10.68 0.79
C GLY A 114 -3.01 9.74 1.58
N THR A 115 -2.66 8.45 1.67
CA THR A 115 -3.41 7.50 2.52
C THR A 115 -3.30 7.84 4.01
N VAL A 116 -2.19 8.41 4.50
CA VAL A 116 -2.08 8.88 5.89
C VAL A 116 -3.10 9.98 6.18
N VAL A 117 -3.26 10.94 5.28
CA VAL A 117 -4.25 12.03 5.44
C VAL A 117 -5.67 11.45 5.43
N LEU A 118 -5.99 10.60 4.45
CA LEU A 118 -7.30 9.97 4.34
C LEU A 118 -7.61 9.07 5.54
N ALA A 119 -6.65 8.30 6.03
CA ALA A 119 -6.80 7.46 7.20
C ALA A 119 -7.02 8.30 8.46
N THR A 120 -6.33 9.43 8.60
CA THR A 120 -6.55 10.35 9.74
C THR A 120 -7.97 10.89 9.73
N VAL A 121 -8.48 11.31 8.57
CA VAL A 121 -9.87 11.78 8.42
C VAL A 121 -10.86 10.66 8.69
N ALA A 122 -10.64 9.47 8.12
CA ALA A 122 -11.50 8.32 8.33
C ALA A 122 -11.51 7.89 9.81
N SER A 123 -10.38 7.92 10.50
CA SER A 123 -10.32 7.65 11.94
C SER A 123 -11.14 8.63 12.77
N ALA A 124 -11.10 9.91 12.42
CA ALA A 124 -11.91 10.92 13.11
C ALA A 124 -13.42 10.72 12.86
N VAL A 125 -13.80 10.47 11.60
CA VAL A 125 -15.20 10.45 11.17
C VAL A 125 -15.89 9.10 11.40
N VAL A 126 -15.20 7.99 11.09
CA VAL A 126 -15.77 6.63 11.10
C VAL A 126 -15.56 5.95 12.45
N PHE A 127 -14.36 6.08 13.03
CA PHE A 127 -14.03 5.42 14.29
C PHE A 127 -14.25 6.32 15.52
N GLY A 128 -14.54 7.62 15.31
CA GLY A 128 -14.79 8.57 16.39
C GLY A 128 -13.55 8.83 17.26
N GLU A 129 -12.35 8.64 16.71
CA GLU A 129 -11.10 8.79 17.45
C GLU A 129 -10.80 10.27 17.72
N ALA A 130 -10.46 10.58 18.98
CA ALA A 130 -10.05 11.92 19.37
C ALA A 130 -8.56 12.13 19.08
N PHE A 131 -8.24 13.15 18.29
CA PHE A 131 -6.86 13.49 17.94
C PHE A 131 -6.30 14.61 18.81
N GLY A 132 -5.07 14.41 19.27
CA GLY A 132 -4.32 15.49 19.92
C GLY A 132 -3.83 16.52 18.89
N TRP A 133 -3.68 17.78 19.30
CA TRP A 133 -3.20 18.86 18.42
C TRP A 133 -1.87 18.54 17.72
N ARG A 134 -0.97 17.80 18.38
CA ARG A 134 0.31 17.35 17.80
C ARG A 134 0.12 16.37 16.63
N GLN A 135 -0.86 15.47 16.70
CA GLN A 135 -1.17 14.53 15.62
C GLN A 135 -1.75 15.27 14.41
N LEU A 136 -2.65 16.23 14.66
CA LEU A 136 -3.20 17.09 13.61
C LEU A 136 -2.11 17.93 12.92
N ALA A 137 -1.22 18.54 13.69
CA ALA A 137 -0.07 19.26 13.15
C ALA A 137 0.81 18.34 12.29
N GLY A 138 1.06 17.10 12.75
CA GLY A 138 1.77 16.09 11.96
C GLY A 138 1.07 15.77 10.64
N ALA A 139 -0.25 15.54 10.65
CA ALA A 139 -1.02 15.27 9.43
C ALA A 139 -0.97 16.45 8.43
N VAL A 140 -1.03 17.69 8.92
CA VAL A 140 -0.89 18.89 8.09
C VAL A 140 0.51 18.99 7.47
N LEU A 141 1.56 18.68 8.24
CA LEU A 141 2.94 18.66 7.71
C LEU A 141 3.12 17.57 6.65
N VAL A 142 2.53 16.40 6.84
CA VAL A 142 2.51 15.32 5.83
C VAL A 142 1.81 15.80 4.56
N ALA A 143 0.63 16.40 4.67
CA ALA A 143 -0.11 16.95 3.54
C ALA A 143 0.68 18.06 2.80
N GLY A 144 1.29 18.98 3.56
CA GLY A 144 2.15 20.02 2.99
C GLY A 144 3.37 19.45 2.27
N GLY A 145 4.00 18.42 2.82
CA GLY A 145 5.10 17.70 2.18
C GLY A 145 4.71 17.06 0.84
N ILE A 146 3.52 16.45 0.75
CA ILE A 146 2.99 15.91 -0.51
C ILE A 146 2.87 17.01 -1.56
N VAL A 147 2.27 18.15 -1.19
CA VAL A 147 2.06 19.28 -2.10
C VAL A 147 3.39 19.78 -2.63
N LEU A 148 4.40 19.96 -1.78
CA LEU A 148 5.72 20.40 -2.19
C LEU A 148 6.38 19.41 -3.17
N ILE A 149 6.31 18.11 -2.89
CA ILE A 149 6.85 17.06 -3.79
C ILE A 149 6.15 17.11 -5.15
N PHE A 150 4.85 17.38 -5.18
CA PHE A 150 4.07 17.42 -6.41
C PHE A 150 4.28 18.70 -7.23
N LEU A 151 4.58 19.83 -6.57
CA LEU A 151 4.87 21.12 -7.21
C LEU A 151 6.27 21.20 -7.83
N GLU A 152 7.16 20.25 -7.51
CA GLU A 152 8.50 20.17 -8.08
C GLU A 152 8.42 20.13 -9.63
N PRO A 153 9.11 21.05 -10.34
CA PRO A 153 9.14 21.07 -11.80
C PRO A 153 9.70 19.77 -12.37
N GLY A 154 8.82 18.91 -12.87
CA GLY A 154 9.17 17.58 -13.37
C GLY A 154 8.56 16.42 -12.58
N ALA A 155 7.65 16.68 -11.64
CA ALA A 155 6.89 15.63 -10.96
C ALA A 155 5.98 14.83 -11.92
N LEU A 156 5.45 15.52 -12.94
CA LEU A 156 4.66 14.94 -14.04
C LEU A 156 5.47 14.88 -15.36
N ARG A 157 6.77 15.22 -15.32
CA ARG A 157 7.69 15.04 -16.44
C ARG A 157 8.60 13.82 -16.28
#